data_AF-A0A942I4S0-F1
#
_entry.id   AF-A0A942I4S0-F1
#
_cell.length_a   1.000
_cell.length_b   1.000
_cell.length_c   1.000
_cell.angle_alpha   90.00
_cell.angle_beta   90.00
_cell.angle_gamma   90.00
#
_symmetry.space_group_name_H-M   'P 1'
#
loop_
_entity.id
_entity.type
_entity.pdbx_description
1 polymer ?
#
loop_
_entity_poly.entity_id
_entity_poly.type
_entity_poly.pdbx_seq_one_letter_code
_entity_poly.pdbx_strand_id
1 'polypeptide(L)'
;MQKATSPKLKSFSLYAIVSAAMIAGGTLAAVLAGVSPANAASLATQPDTQVMVFMIPLTLLVLAMLFEVARFALRGTLPAHAPARKPVRRYWSPGHNEG
;
A
#
# COMPACT_ATOMS: atom_id res chain seq x y z
N MET A 1 27.32 -15.66 14.68
CA MET A 1 26.42 -14.49 14.84
C MET A 1 25.56 -14.37 13.57
N GLN A 2 24.26 -14.67 13.65
CA GLN A 2 23.34 -14.54 12.51
C GLN A 2 22.85 -13.08 12.40
N LYS A 3 23.18 -12.40 11.30
CA LYS A 3 22.58 -11.10 10.93
C LYS A 3 21.16 -11.37 10.41
N ALA A 4 20.16 -11.17 11.25
CA ALA A 4 18.78 -11.07 10.80
C ALA A 4 18.52 -9.67 10.23
N THR A 5 18.87 -9.43 8.97
CA THR A 5 18.39 -8.23 8.26
C THR A 5 16.94 -8.44 7.87
N SER A 6 16.02 -7.97 8.72
CA SER A 6 14.58 -7.97 8.47
C SER A 6 14.24 -7.04 7.29
N PRO A 7 13.64 -7.54 6.18
CA PRO A 7 13.32 -6.74 4.99
C PRO A 7 12.17 -5.74 5.20
N LYS A 8 11.46 -5.77 6.35
CA LYS A 8 10.27 -4.94 6.61
C LYS A 8 10.55 -3.43 6.57
N LEU A 9 11.73 -2.99 7.00
CA LEU A 9 12.07 -1.57 7.12
C LEU A 9 12.14 -0.85 5.77
N LYS A 10 12.56 -1.55 4.69
CA LYS A 10 12.74 -0.95 3.37
C LYS A 10 11.40 -0.65 2.68
N SER A 11 10.39 -1.50 2.89
CA SER A 11 9.03 -1.27 2.35
C SER A 11 8.33 -0.09 3.02
N PHE A 12 8.46 0.04 4.35
CA PHE A 12 7.88 1.16 5.10
C PHE A 12 8.44 2.50 4.63
N SER A 13 9.76 2.57 4.40
CA SER A 13 10.41 3.77 3.86
C SER A 13 9.90 4.13 2.47
N LEU A 14 9.66 3.15 1.59
CA LEU A 14 9.15 3.40 0.24
C LEU A 14 7.71 3.93 0.26
N TYR A 15 6.84 3.34 1.08
CA TYR A 15 5.47 3.86 1.26
C TYR A 15 5.46 5.28 1.81
N ALA A 16 6.30 5.57 2.81
CA ALA A 16 6.42 6.91 3.36
C ALA A 16 6.85 7.93 2.29
N ILE A 17 7.88 7.61 1.49
CA ILE A 17 8.36 8.48 0.41
C ILE A 17 7.28 8.71 -0.64
N VAL A 18 6.61 7.64 -1.10
CA VAL A 18 5.54 7.76 -2.10
C VAL A 18 4.37 8.60 -1.57
N SER A 19 3.95 8.37 -0.32
CA SER A 19 2.88 9.16 0.29
C SER A 19 3.26 10.63 0.45
N ALA A 20 4.49 10.93 0.87
CA ALA A 20 4.99 12.29 1.00
C ALA A 20 5.06 12.99 -0.36
N ALA A 21 5.52 12.30 -1.41
CA ALA A 21 5.56 12.81 -2.77
C ALA A 21 4.15 13.08 -3.32
N MET A 22 3.18 12.20 -3.06
CA MET A 22 1.78 12.40 -3.46
C MET A 22 1.16 13.59 -2.73
N ILE A 23 1.41 13.75 -1.44
CA ILE A 23 0.93 14.91 -0.67
C ILE A 23 1.56 16.20 -1.20
N ALA A 24 2.88 16.24 -1.35
CA ALA A 24 3.60 17.42 -1.86
C ALA A 24 3.19 17.78 -3.30
N GLY A 25 2.99 16.77 -4.16
CA GLY A 25 2.50 16.98 -5.52
C GLY A 25 1.07 17.49 -5.54
N GLY A 26 0.19 16.91 -4.71
CA GLY A 26 -1.20 17.34 -4.58
C GLY A 26 -1.33 18.77 -4.05
N THR A 27 -0.54 19.14 -3.04
CA THR A 27 -0.54 20.50 -2.50
C THR A 27 0.00 21.51 -3.51
N LEU A 28 1.09 21.19 -4.22
CA LEU A 28 1.63 22.05 -5.26
C LEU A 28 0.63 22.26 -6.40
N ALA A 29 -0.04 21.19 -6.85
CA ALA A 29 -1.08 21.27 -7.88
C ALA A 29 -2.25 22.14 -7.42
N ALA A 30 -2.71 21.99 -6.18
CA ALA A 30 -3.77 22.83 -5.61
C ALA A 30 -3.37 24.31 -5.56
N VAL A 31 -2.13 24.62 -5.19
CA VAL A 31 -1.61 26.00 -5.19
C VAL A 31 -1.55 26.57 -6.60
N LEU A 32 -1.02 25.81 -7.57
CA LEU A 32 -0.95 26.23 -8.97
C LEU A 32 -2.34 26.40 -9.61
N ALA A 33 -3.33 25.62 -9.17
CA ALA A 33 -4.73 25.76 -9.57
C ALA A 33 -5.47 26.90 -8.85
N GLY A 34 -4.80 27.68 -7.98
CA GLY A 34 -5.41 28.81 -7.28
C GLY A 34 -6.43 28.41 -6.21
N VAL A 35 -6.33 27.19 -5.68
CA VAL A 35 -7.24 26.69 -4.65
C VAL A 35 -6.92 27.38 -3.33
N SER A 36 -7.69 28.43 -3.01
CA SER A 36 -7.70 29.08 -1.69
C SER A 36 -8.69 28.39 -0.76
N PRO A 37 -8.58 28.54 0.58
CA PRO A 37 -9.55 27.98 1.52
C PRO A 37 -11.00 28.40 1.21
N ALA A 38 -11.22 29.65 0.79
CA ALA A 38 -12.54 30.16 0.42
C ALA A 38 -13.08 29.48 -0.85
N ASN A 39 -12.24 29.33 -1.87
CA ASN A 39 -12.62 28.64 -3.11
C ASN A 39 -12.84 27.15 -2.86
N ALA A 40 -12.01 26.50 -2.04
CA ALA A 40 -12.16 25.10 -1.66
C ALA A 40 -13.49 24.86 -0.92
N ALA A 41 -13.88 25.76 -0.01
CA ALA A 41 -15.16 25.69 0.67
C ALA A 41 -16.34 25.83 -0.30
N SER A 42 -16.26 26.77 -1.25
CA SER A 42 -17.28 26.93 -2.28
C SER A 42 -17.32 25.77 -3.28
N LEU A 43 -16.19 25.13 -3.56
CA LEU A 43 -16.14 23.94 -4.41
C LEU A 43 -16.73 22.73 -3.70
N ALA A 44 -16.46 22.56 -2.41
CA ALA A 44 -16.95 21.44 -1.60
C ALA A 44 -18.49 21.44 -1.43
N THR A 45 -19.15 22.58 -1.60
CA THR A 45 -20.62 22.68 -1.58
C THR A 45 -21.26 22.40 -2.94
N GLN A 46 -20.48 22.34 -4.02
CA GLN A 46 -21.01 21.98 -5.34
C GLN A 46 -21.28 20.48 -5.39
N PRO A 47 -22.47 20.05 -5.85
CA PRO A 47 -22.83 18.64 -5.89
C PRO A 47 -21.89 17.83 -6.80
N ASP A 48 -21.46 18.41 -7.92
CA ASP A 48 -20.53 17.76 -8.85
C ASP A 48 -19.17 17.47 -8.18
N THR A 49 -18.64 18.45 -7.44
CA THR A 49 -17.39 18.27 -6.69
C THR A 49 -17.54 17.20 -5.61
N GLN A 50 -18.68 17.16 -4.91
CA GLN A 50 -18.92 16.12 -3.91
C GLN A 50 -18.89 14.72 -4.52
N VAL A 51 -19.51 14.54 -5.69
CA VAL A 51 -19.43 13.27 -6.42
C VAL A 51 -17.99 12.98 -6.83
N MET A 52 -17.28 13.97 -7.37
CA MET A 52 -15.88 13.81 -7.81
C MET A 52 -14.92 13.42 -6.68
N VAL A 53 -15.09 13.96 -5.47
CA VAL A 53 -14.26 13.64 -4.29
C VAL A 53 -14.33 12.16 -3.95
N PHE A 54 -15.43 11.47 -4.25
CA PHE A 54 -15.54 10.01 -4.08
C PHE A 54 -15.22 9.21 -5.34
N MET A 55 -15.69 9.68 -6.51
CA MET A 55 -15.55 8.95 -7.76
C MET A 55 -14.12 8.94 -8.30
N ILE A 56 -13.36 10.03 -8.15
CA ILE A 56 -11.97 10.07 -8.64
C ILE A 56 -11.08 9.07 -7.88
N PRO A 57 -11.05 9.04 -6.53
CA PRO A 57 -10.28 8.04 -5.81
C PRO A 57 -10.74 6.61 -6.12
N LEU A 58 -12.06 6.38 -6.23
CA LEU A 58 -12.61 5.07 -6.54
C LEU A 58 -12.20 4.59 -7.94
N THR A 59 -12.28 5.45 -8.96
CA THR A 59 -11.87 5.11 -10.33
C THR A 59 -10.37 4.85 -10.42
N LEU A 60 -9.55 5.66 -9.76
CA LEU A 60 -8.09 5.41 -9.66
C LEU A 60 -7.80 4.08 -8.97
N LEU A 61 -8.53 3.72 -7.93
CA LEU A 61 -8.38 2.43 -7.24
C LEU A 61 -8.72 1.26 -8.18
N VAL A 62 -9.83 1.36 -8.91
CA VAL A 62 -10.24 0.34 -9.88
C VAL A 62 -9.20 0.21 -11.01
N LEU A 63 -8.73 1.33 -11.55
CA LEU A 63 -7.69 1.34 -12.57
C LEU A 63 -6.38 0.73 -12.06
N ALA A 64 -5.99 1.02 -10.83
CA ALA A 64 -4.81 0.44 -10.20
C ALA A 64 -4.95 -1.08 -10.03
N MET A 65 -6.13 -1.56 -9.61
CA MET A 65 -6.41 -3.00 -9.55
C MET A 65 -6.33 -3.66 -10.92
N LEU A 66 -6.95 -3.08 -11.94
CA LEU A 66 -6.90 -3.58 -13.32
C LEU A 66 -5.46 -3.60 -13.84
N PHE A 67 -4.68 -2.57 -13.56
CA PHE A 67 -3.27 -2.50 -13.92
C PHE A 67 -2.46 -3.60 -13.24
N GLU A 68 -2.66 -3.84 -11.95
CA GLU A 68 -1.96 -4.93 -11.25
C GLU A 68 -2.38 -6.30 -11.80
N VAL A 69 -3.66 -6.53 -12.06
CA VAL A 69 -4.15 -7.77 -12.68
C VAL A 69 -3.50 -7.97 -14.06
N ALA A 70 -3.51 -6.95 -14.92
CA ALA A 70 -2.86 -6.99 -16.23
C ALA A 70 -1.35 -7.23 -16.11
N ARG A 71 -0.69 -6.54 -15.16
CA ARG A 71 0.73 -6.73 -14.86
C ARG A 71 1.03 -8.16 -14.42
N PHE A 72 0.19 -8.77 -13.59
CA PHE A 72 0.33 -10.18 -13.19
C PHE A 72 0.13 -11.13 -14.36
N ALA A 73 -0.90 -10.92 -15.18
CA ALA A 73 -1.15 -11.73 -16.37
C ALA A 73 0.02 -11.66 -17.36
N LEU A 74 0.59 -10.47 -17.57
CA LEU A 74 1.71 -10.26 -18.50
C LEU A 74 3.07 -10.72 -17.96
N ARG A 75 3.30 -10.63 -16.64
CA ARG A 75 4.59 -11.00 -16.02
C ARG A 75 4.63 -12.42 -15.46
N GLY A 76 3.51 -13.14 -15.42
CA GLY A 76 3.42 -14.53 -14.97
C GLY A 76 3.73 -14.75 -13.48
N THR A 77 3.94 -13.69 -12.70
CA THR A 77 4.29 -13.78 -11.28
C THR A 77 3.02 -13.84 -10.43
N LEU A 78 2.25 -14.92 -10.54
CA LEU A 78 1.28 -15.24 -9.50
C LEU A 78 2.06 -15.40 -8.19
N PRO A 79 1.75 -14.64 -7.11
CA PRO A 79 2.38 -14.89 -5.83
C PRO A 79 2.14 -16.36 -5.48
N ALA A 80 3.23 -17.12 -5.39
CA ALA A 80 3.19 -18.52 -5.00
C ALA A 80 2.28 -18.62 -3.77
N HIS A 81 1.28 -19.51 -3.84
CA HIS A 81 0.32 -19.75 -2.76
C HIS A 81 1.05 -19.68 -1.42
N ALA A 82 0.50 -18.90 -0.48
CA ALA A 82 1.09 -18.65 0.82
C ALA A 82 1.80 -19.92 1.31
N PRO A 83 3.13 -19.87 1.59
CA PRO A 83 3.89 -21.08 1.83
C PRO A 83 3.18 -21.89 2.91
N ALA A 84 2.77 -23.12 2.56
CA ALA A 84 2.13 -24.03 3.48
C ALA A 84 2.96 -24.03 4.76
N ARG A 85 2.35 -23.65 5.89
CA ARG A 85 3.04 -23.54 7.18
C ARG A 85 3.81 -24.84 7.39
N LYS A 86 5.14 -24.80 7.33
CA LYS A 86 5.97 -25.97 7.63
C LYS A 86 5.59 -26.41 9.05
N PRO A 87 5.16 -27.66 9.28
CA PRO A 87 4.88 -28.11 10.63
C PRO A 87 6.17 -27.98 11.43
N VAL A 88 6.14 -27.16 12.47
CA VAL A 88 7.24 -27.04 13.42
C VAL A 88 7.35 -28.40 14.11
N ARG A 89 8.28 -29.25 13.65
CA ARG A 89 8.66 -30.45 14.41
C ARG A 89 9.25 -29.98 15.73
N ARG A 90 8.46 -30.02 16.80
CA ARG A 90 8.99 -30.02 18.17
C ARG A 90 9.77 -31.31 18.33
N TYR A 91 11.09 -31.24 18.19
CA TYR A 91 11.97 -32.28 18.73
C TYR A 91 11.95 -32.13 20.25
N TRP A 92 11.12 -32.93 20.91
CA TRP A 92 11.23 -33.17 22.35
C TRP A 92 12.34 -34.19 22.54
N SER A 93 13.45 -33.79 23.17
CA SER A 93 14.46 -34.72 23.65
C SER A 93 14.09 -35.13 25.08
N PRO A 94 13.89 -36.42 25.38
CA PRO A 94 13.80 -36.86 26.77
C PRO A 94 15.10 -36.50 27.49
N GLY A 95 14.97 -35.96 28.70
CA GLY A 95 16.11 -35.70 29.58
C GLY A 95 16.81 -37.02 29.89
N HIS A 96 18.12 -37.06 29.68
CA HIS A 96 18.97 -38.12 30.18
C HIS A 96 18.90 -38.05 31.72
N ASN A 97 18.37 -39.10 32.37
CA ASN A 97 18.28 -39.34 33.84
C ASN A 97 16.89 -39.26 34.51
N GLU A 98 15.80 -39.67 33.84
CA GLU A 98 14.58 -40.09 34.54
C GLU A 98 14.50 -41.64 34.51
N GLY A 99 15.07 -42.26 35.55
CA GLY A 99 15.07 -43.71 35.80
C GLY A 99 15.62 -43.99 37.18
#